data_AF-A0A1V9ZQ69-F1
#
_entry.id   AF-A0A1V9ZQ69-F1
#
_cell.length_a   1.000
_cell.length_b   1.000
_cell.length_c   1.000
_cell.angle_alpha   90.00
_cell.angle_beta   90.00
_cell.angle_gamma   90.00
#
_symmetry.space_group_name_H-M   'P 1'
#
loop_
_entity.id
_entity.type
_entity.pdbx_description
1 polymer ?
#
loop_
_entity_poly.entity_id
_entity_poly.type
_entity_poly.pdbx_seq_one_letter_code
_entity_poly.pdbx_strand_id
1 'polypeptide(L)'
;MESFVGGGTQIRSACARSNWIPDRARAQCTGCGKGFSFVRRRHHCRVCGDIVCGKCSRTVYLVNTRSNVGRSCPSCADVTMSARTLAMHNDLIAEPPNNLDKRATCPRFLASLESHSWHDFHECWNKDCVVCLESFTNEDTHLVELPCHHVFHRSCLFPWLTSHDECPLCRYKLPRDMATFYRFFSF
;
A
#
# COMPACT_ATOMS: atom_id res chain seq x y z
N MET A 1 33.78 -4.46 11.42
CA MET A 1 33.08 -3.20 11.11
C MET A 1 31.60 -3.53 11.07
N GLU A 2 30.89 -3.19 12.15
CA GLU A 2 29.47 -3.45 12.33
C GLU A 2 28.65 -2.67 11.31
N SER A 3 27.97 -3.36 10.41
CA SER A 3 27.03 -2.77 9.47
C SER A 3 25.79 -2.33 10.25
N PHE A 4 25.70 -1.03 10.55
CA PHE A 4 24.49 -0.36 11.02
C PHE A 4 23.40 -0.49 9.94
N VAL A 5 22.60 -1.56 10.03
CA VAL A 5 21.35 -1.67 9.26
C VAL A 5 20.38 -0.67 9.87
N GLY A 6 20.12 0.41 9.14
CA GLY A 6 19.21 1.48 9.54
C GLY A 6 17.88 0.93 10.05
N GLY A 7 17.55 1.28 11.30
CA GLY A 7 16.31 0.91 11.99
C GLY A 7 15.11 1.63 11.39
N GLY A 8 14.71 1.25 10.17
CA GLY A 8 13.47 1.72 9.58
C GLY A 8 12.25 1.34 10.44
N THR A 9 11.25 2.20 10.47
CA THR A 9 9.98 1.96 11.18
C THR A 9 9.30 0.70 10.64
N GLN A 10 9.10 -0.30 11.51
CA GLN A 10 8.53 -1.60 11.14
C GLN A 10 7.00 -1.53 11.08
N ILE A 11 6.43 -1.20 9.91
CA ILE A 11 4.97 -1.13 9.69
C ILE A 11 4.46 -2.52 9.24
N ARG A 12 3.40 -3.03 9.89
CA ARG A 12 2.80 -4.35 9.60
C ARG A 12 1.26 -4.29 9.71
N SER A 13 0.60 -5.32 9.18
CA SER A 13 -0.83 -5.58 9.42
C SER A 13 -0.99 -6.65 10.50
N ALA A 14 -1.90 -6.43 11.44
CA ALA A 14 -2.29 -7.43 12.42
C ALA A 14 -3.22 -8.48 11.78
N CYS A 15 -3.04 -9.74 12.13
CA CYS A 15 -4.00 -10.79 11.82
C CYS A 15 -5.25 -10.67 12.69
N ALA A 16 -6.36 -11.24 12.20
CA ALA A 16 -7.57 -11.40 12.99
C ALA A 16 -7.30 -12.25 14.24
N ARG A 17 -7.99 -11.95 15.35
CA ARG A 17 -7.86 -12.75 16.59
C ARG A 17 -8.24 -14.21 16.41
N SER A 18 -9.10 -14.53 15.44
CA SER A 18 -9.44 -15.90 15.06
C SER A 18 -8.22 -16.74 14.64
N ASN A 19 -7.15 -16.08 14.18
CA ASN A 19 -5.94 -16.75 13.71
C ASN A 19 -4.88 -16.90 14.82
N TRP A 20 -5.18 -16.44 16.04
CA TRP A 20 -4.22 -16.52 17.15
C TRP A 20 -4.14 -17.94 17.69
N ILE A 21 -2.91 -18.41 17.87
CA ILE A 21 -2.68 -19.72 18.44
C ILE A 21 -3.09 -19.68 19.92
N PRO A 22 -3.94 -20.61 20.39
CA PRO A 22 -4.29 -20.70 21.80
C PRO A 22 -3.05 -20.94 22.67
N ASP A 23 -2.99 -20.30 23.84
CA ASP A 23 -1.84 -20.38 24.76
C ASP A 23 -1.40 -21.81 25.09
N ARG A 24 -2.37 -22.72 25.26
CA ARG A 24 -2.12 -24.12 25.59
C ARG A 24 -1.49 -24.91 24.43
N ALA A 25 -1.70 -24.47 23.20
CA ALA A 25 -1.16 -25.12 22.00
C ALA A 25 0.34 -24.83 21.79
N ARG A 26 0.93 -23.88 22.54
CA ARG A 26 2.39 -23.62 22.52
C ARG A 26 2.99 -23.72 23.92
N ALA A 27 3.71 -24.82 24.15
CA ALA A 27 4.50 -25.02 25.36
C ALA A 27 5.82 -24.21 25.35
N GLN A 28 6.32 -23.83 24.17
CA GLN A 28 7.64 -23.22 23.97
C GLN A 28 7.55 -21.95 23.10
N CYS A 29 8.47 -21.02 23.33
CA CYS A 29 8.56 -19.76 22.59
C CYS A 29 9.05 -19.99 21.17
N THR A 30 8.28 -19.56 20.16
CA THR A 30 8.63 -19.78 18.75
C THR A 30 9.86 -18.98 18.28
N GLY A 31 10.25 -17.94 19.00
CA GLY A 31 11.46 -17.17 18.70
C GLY A 31 12.77 -17.71 19.30
N CYS A 32 12.74 -18.57 20.33
CA CYS A 32 13.98 -19.07 20.97
C CYS A 32 13.92 -20.53 21.46
N GLY A 33 12.81 -21.24 21.24
CA GLY A 33 12.61 -22.64 21.65
C GLY A 33 12.43 -22.88 23.16
N LYS A 34 12.69 -21.89 24.01
CA LYS A 34 12.64 -22.08 25.47
C LYS A 34 11.20 -22.23 25.97
N GLY A 35 10.99 -23.19 26.86
CA GLY A 35 9.70 -23.49 27.51
C GLY A 35 9.12 -22.31 28.30
N PHE A 36 7.81 -22.10 28.17
CA PHE A 36 7.09 -21.13 28.98
C PHE A 36 6.91 -21.64 30.41
N SER A 37 6.91 -20.71 31.36
CA SER A 37 6.75 -20.99 32.79
C SER A 37 6.09 -19.78 33.47
N PHE A 38 5.94 -19.81 34.80
CA PHE A 38 5.42 -18.66 35.54
C PHE A 38 6.28 -17.39 35.37
N VAL A 39 7.59 -17.55 35.17
CA VAL A 39 8.53 -16.43 34.97
C VAL A 39 8.69 -16.08 33.49
N ARG A 40 8.64 -17.07 32.58
CA ARG A 40 8.61 -16.83 31.13
C ARG A 40 7.17 -16.84 30.63
N ARG A 41 6.55 -15.67 30.61
CA ARG A 41 5.16 -15.50 30.14
C ARG A 41 5.03 -15.56 28.62
N ARG A 42 3.83 -15.96 28.18
CA ARG A 42 3.41 -16.02 26.78
C ARG A 42 2.97 -14.65 26.27
N HIS A 43 3.28 -14.34 25.02
CA HIS A 43 2.79 -13.16 24.33
C HIS A 43 2.52 -13.48 22.85
N HIS A 44 1.34 -13.12 22.36
CA HIS A 44 1.02 -13.28 20.94
C HIS A 44 1.75 -12.28 20.04
N CYS A 45 2.21 -12.76 18.89
CA CYS A 45 2.52 -11.92 17.75
C CYS A 45 1.20 -11.38 17.17
N ARG A 46 1.06 -10.07 17.06
CA ARG A 46 -0.14 -9.45 16.48
C ARG A 46 -0.21 -9.68 14.97
N VAL A 47 0.93 -9.96 14.32
CA VAL A 47 1.02 -10.15 12.86
C VAL A 47 0.63 -11.57 12.44
N CYS A 48 1.17 -12.62 13.06
CA CYS A 48 0.88 -14.02 12.69
C CYS A 48 0.08 -14.82 13.73
N GLY A 49 -0.16 -14.28 14.92
CA GLY A 49 -0.92 -14.96 15.97
C GLY A 49 -0.13 -15.98 16.78
N ASP A 50 1.13 -16.29 16.43
CA ASP A 50 1.96 -17.26 17.18
C ASP A 50 2.52 -16.68 18.50
N ILE A 51 3.10 -17.53 19.35
CA ILE A 51 3.43 -17.19 20.73
C ILE A 51 4.94 -17.08 20.97
N VAL A 52 5.37 -15.91 21.46
CA VAL A 52 6.74 -15.59 21.82
C VAL A 52 6.88 -15.16 23.28
N CYS A 53 8.09 -15.22 23.82
CA CYS A 53 8.42 -14.65 25.13
C CYS A 53 8.77 -13.16 25.02
N GLY A 54 8.79 -12.44 26.16
CA GLY A 54 9.09 -11.00 26.18
C GLY A 54 10.42 -10.65 25.51
N LYS A 55 11.47 -11.46 25.72
CA LYS A 55 12.80 -11.25 25.11
C LYS A 55 12.82 -11.46 23.58
N CYS A 56 11.89 -12.25 23.05
CA CYS A 56 11.77 -12.50 21.62
C CYS A 56 10.72 -11.60 20.96
N SER A 57 10.05 -10.75 21.73
CA SER A 57 9.03 -9.88 21.19
C SER A 57 9.64 -8.57 20.72
N ARG A 58 9.25 -8.11 19.53
CA ARG A 58 9.65 -6.81 18.98
C ARG A 58 8.45 -5.89 18.90
N THR A 59 8.69 -4.59 19.04
CA THR A 59 7.67 -3.56 18.84
C THR A 59 7.55 -3.23 17.35
N VAL A 60 6.33 -3.16 16.85
CA VAL A 60 6.00 -2.80 15.46
C VAL A 60 4.85 -1.80 15.44
N TYR A 61 4.75 -1.04 14.35
CA TYR A 61 3.58 -0.23 14.08
C TYR A 61 2.54 -1.05 13.31
N LEU A 62 1.28 -0.96 13.69
CA LEU A 62 0.17 -1.72 13.13
C LEU A 62 -0.81 -0.79 12.42
N VAL A 63 -1.12 -1.07 11.16
CA VAL A 63 -1.96 -0.18 10.32
C VAL A 63 -3.46 -0.41 10.47
N ASN A 64 -3.87 -1.57 10.98
CA ASN A 64 -5.27 -2.01 11.02
C ASN A 64 -5.76 -2.27 12.46
N THR A 65 -5.17 -1.59 13.45
CA THR A 65 -5.58 -1.70 14.85
C THR A 65 -5.71 -0.33 15.48
N ARG A 66 -6.63 -0.16 16.44
CA ARG A 66 -6.80 1.13 17.15
C ARG A 66 -5.54 1.62 17.85
N SER A 67 -4.77 0.70 18.44
CA SER A 67 -3.43 0.99 18.95
C SER A 67 -2.46 0.81 17.80
N ASN A 68 -1.96 1.89 17.22
CA ASN A 68 -0.99 1.85 16.12
C ASN A 68 0.37 1.24 16.54
N VAL A 69 0.55 0.85 17.81
CA VAL A 69 1.73 0.15 18.33
C VAL A 69 1.33 -1.23 18.80
N GLY A 70 2.10 -2.24 18.38
CA GLY A 70 1.86 -3.64 18.72
C GLY A 70 3.12 -4.48 18.82
N ARG A 71 2.93 -5.76 19.11
CA ARG A 71 3.99 -6.74 19.36
C ARG A 71 4.09 -7.74 18.22
N SER A 72 5.29 -8.07 17.77
CA SER A 72 5.54 -9.12 16.77
C SER A 72 6.60 -10.11 17.25
N CYS A 73 6.61 -11.31 16.66
CA CYS A 73 7.73 -12.25 16.79
C CYS A 73 8.93 -11.75 15.96
N PRO A 74 10.14 -12.30 16.17
CA PRO A 74 11.33 -11.88 15.44
C PRO A 74 11.13 -12.01 13.93
N SER A 75 10.54 -13.11 13.47
CA SER A 75 10.30 -13.38 12.05
C SER A 75 9.35 -12.36 11.41
N CYS A 76 8.25 -11.99 12.07
CA CYS A 76 7.32 -10.97 11.55
C CYS A 76 7.86 -9.54 11.66
N ALA A 77 8.79 -9.30 12.58
CA ALA A 77 9.43 -8.02 12.77
C ALA A 77 10.60 -7.78 11.80
N ASP A 78 11.15 -8.83 11.21
CA ASP A 78 12.28 -8.72 10.30
C ASP A 78 11.85 -8.12 8.96
N VAL A 79 12.65 -7.17 8.46
CA VAL A 79 12.43 -6.52 7.17
C VAL A 79 12.73 -7.47 6.03
N THR A 80 13.71 -8.38 6.21
CA THR A 80 14.02 -9.41 5.20
C THR A 80 12.87 -10.41 5.02
N MET A 81 12.08 -10.66 6.07
CA MET A 81 10.86 -11.48 5.97
C MET A 81 9.66 -10.71 5.40
N SER A 82 9.69 -9.38 5.38
CA SER A 82 8.70 -8.59 4.62
C SER A 82 8.94 -8.76 3.12
N ALA A 83 10.23 -8.75 2.72
CA ALA A 83 10.64 -9.08 1.36
C ALA A 83 10.36 -10.56 0.99
N ARG A 84 10.50 -11.52 1.92
CA ARG A 84 10.20 -12.95 1.66
C ARG A 84 8.71 -13.31 1.71
N THR A 85 7.91 -12.66 2.56
CA THR A 85 6.46 -12.83 2.50
C THR A 85 5.96 -12.22 1.19
N LEU A 86 6.47 -11.07 0.74
CA LEU A 86 6.30 -10.58 -0.64
C LEU A 86 6.78 -11.60 -1.69
N ALA A 87 7.92 -12.28 -1.48
CA ALA A 87 8.47 -13.29 -2.38
C ALA A 87 7.64 -14.59 -2.48
N MET A 88 6.88 -14.99 -1.44
CA MET A 88 6.02 -16.19 -1.49
C MET A 88 4.76 -16.01 -2.34
N HIS A 89 4.38 -14.78 -2.69
CA HIS A 89 3.36 -14.54 -3.72
C HIS A 89 3.98 -14.46 -5.13
N ASN A 90 5.29 -14.71 -5.25
CA ASN A 90 6.11 -14.30 -6.39
C ASN A 90 6.76 -15.47 -7.15
N ASP A 91 6.31 -16.72 -6.96
CA ASP A 91 6.69 -17.86 -7.81
C ASP A 91 6.16 -17.76 -9.26
N LEU A 92 5.66 -16.61 -9.69
CA LEU A 92 5.29 -16.32 -11.09
C LEU A 92 6.27 -15.43 -11.86
N ILE A 93 7.36 -14.92 -11.27
CA ILE A 93 8.31 -14.10 -12.06
C ILE A 93 9.75 -14.48 -11.73
N ALA A 94 10.28 -15.38 -12.55
CA ALA A 94 11.71 -15.54 -12.77
C ALA A 94 12.36 -14.21 -13.17
N GLU A 95 13.50 -13.91 -12.54
CA GLU A 95 14.60 -12.98 -12.86
C GLU A 95 14.30 -11.54 -13.37
N PRO A 96 15.05 -10.52 -12.90
CA PRO A 96 14.69 -9.12 -13.07
C PRO A 96 15.18 -8.54 -14.41
N PRO A 97 14.42 -7.63 -15.04
CA PRO A 97 15.03 -6.57 -15.81
C PRO A 97 14.53 -5.21 -15.32
N ASN A 98 15.44 -4.44 -14.74
CA ASN A 98 15.60 -3.00 -14.97
C ASN A 98 14.29 -2.22 -15.33
N ASN A 99 13.37 -2.05 -14.37
CA ASN A 99 12.21 -1.17 -14.55
C ASN A 99 11.65 -0.59 -13.24
N LEU A 100 12.52 -0.26 -12.30
CA LEU A 100 12.10 0.25 -10.99
C LEU A 100 11.84 1.76 -10.97
N ASP A 101 11.44 2.36 -12.10
CA ASP A 101 11.15 3.81 -12.20
C ASP A 101 9.77 4.15 -12.80
N LYS A 102 8.86 3.19 -13.00
CA LYS A 102 7.49 3.52 -13.41
C LYS A 102 6.62 3.76 -12.18
N ARG A 103 6.53 5.02 -11.75
CA ARG A 103 5.61 5.49 -10.69
C ARG A 103 4.18 5.50 -11.23
N ALA A 104 3.60 4.34 -11.51
CA ALA A 104 2.24 4.25 -12.01
C ALA A 104 1.22 4.69 -10.94
N THR A 105 0.12 5.27 -11.40
CA THR A 105 -1.03 5.59 -10.54
C THR A 105 -1.75 4.31 -10.10
N CYS A 106 -2.35 4.31 -8.91
CA CYS A 106 -3.07 3.13 -8.38
C CYS A 106 -4.17 2.66 -9.36
N PRO A 107 -4.19 1.38 -9.80
CA PRO A 107 -5.18 0.88 -10.75
C PRO A 107 -6.63 1.01 -10.28
N ARG A 108 -6.87 0.94 -8.96
CA ARG A 108 -8.21 1.12 -8.39
C ARG A 108 -8.68 2.57 -8.45
N PHE A 109 -7.77 3.53 -8.29
CA PHE A 109 -8.08 4.94 -8.50
C PHE A 109 -8.38 5.20 -9.99
N LEU A 110 -7.61 4.60 -10.91
CA LEU A 110 -7.90 4.71 -12.35
C LEU A 110 -9.28 4.12 -12.70
N ALA A 111 -9.66 3.03 -12.06
CA ALA A 111 -10.97 2.41 -12.24
C ALA A 111 -12.12 3.24 -11.65
N SER A 112 -11.85 4.10 -10.67
CA SER A 112 -12.86 4.99 -10.06
C SER A 112 -13.01 6.33 -10.79
N LEU A 113 -12.15 6.63 -11.77
CA LEU A 113 -12.28 7.85 -12.57
C LEU A 113 -13.45 7.70 -13.54
N GLU A 114 -14.50 8.46 -13.29
CA GLU A 114 -15.69 8.55 -14.14
C GLU A 114 -15.37 9.32 -15.43
N SER A 115 -16.05 8.90 -16.51
CA SER A 115 -15.97 9.59 -17.80
C SER A 115 -17.25 10.36 -18.07
N HIS A 116 -17.10 11.60 -18.50
CA HIS A 116 -18.20 12.52 -18.76
C HIS A 116 -18.12 13.04 -20.20
N SER A 117 -19.25 13.57 -20.69
CA SER A 117 -19.27 14.26 -21.97
C SER A 117 -18.84 15.71 -21.79
N TRP A 118 -18.34 16.34 -22.84
CA TRP A 118 -17.91 17.75 -22.77
C TRP A 118 -19.01 18.71 -22.27
N HIS A 119 -20.26 18.45 -22.65
CA HIS A 119 -21.40 19.30 -22.29
C HIS A 119 -21.69 19.30 -20.77
N ASP A 120 -21.19 18.31 -20.03
CA ASP A 120 -21.37 18.21 -18.58
C ASP A 120 -20.43 19.16 -17.81
N PHE A 121 -19.44 19.76 -18.49
CA PHE A 121 -18.44 20.65 -17.88
C PHE A 121 -18.82 22.12 -18.04
N HIS A 122 -19.59 22.65 -17.09
CA HIS A 122 -20.11 24.03 -17.18
C HIS A 122 -19.03 25.12 -16.93
N GLU A 123 -17.90 24.84 -16.26
CA GLU A 123 -16.87 25.84 -15.91
C GLU A 123 -15.44 25.23 -15.79
N CYS A 124 -14.95 24.58 -16.84
CA CYS A 124 -13.60 24.01 -16.82
C CYS A 124 -12.49 25.07 -17.03
N TRP A 125 -11.34 24.87 -16.37
CA TRP A 125 -10.18 25.78 -16.46
C TRP A 125 -9.48 25.78 -17.82
N ASN A 126 -9.64 24.72 -18.64
CA ASN A 126 -9.04 24.61 -19.98
C ASN A 126 -10.02 23.99 -20.98
N LYS A 127 -10.00 24.49 -22.21
CA LYS A 127 -10.84 24.00 -23.32
C LYS A 127 -10.15 22.97 -24.21
N ASP A 128 -8.89 22.67 -23.93
CA ASP A 128 -8.05 21.81 -24.76
C ASP A 128 -7.43 20.68 -23.92
N CYS A 129 -7.28 19.51 -24.52
CA CYS A 129 -6.51 18.43 -23.93
C CYS A 129 -5.01 18.68 -24.13
N VAL A 130 -4.27 18.97 -23.07
CA VAL A 130 -2.83 19.27 -23.17
C VAL A 130 -1.95 18.07 -23.56
N VAL A 131 -2.53 16.87 -23.69
CA VAL A 131 -1.80 15.66 -24.11
C VAL A 131 -1.83 15.49 -25.63
N CYS A 132 -2.99 15.64 -26.29
CA CYS A 132 -3.09 15.60 -27.76
C CYS A 132 -3.09 16.99 -28.41
N LEU A 133 -3.23 18.06 -27.62
CA LEU A 133 -3.33 19.46 -28.06
C LEU A 133 -4.59 19.78 -28.87
N GLU A 134 -5.65 18.97 -28.73
CA GLU A 134 -6.93 19.18 -29.40
C GLU A 134 -7.95 19.83 -28.46
N SER A 135 -8.79 20.71 -29.00
CA SER A 135 -9.90 21.31 -28.28
C SER A 135 -11.00 20.30 -28.01
N PHE A 136 -11.63 20.39 -26.84
CA PHE A 136 -12.78 19.57 -26.52
C PHE A 136 -14.00 20.00 -27.32
N THR A 137 -14.71 19.03 -27.85
CA THR A 137 -15.91 19.23 -28.66
C THR A 137 -17.11 18.52 -28.05
N ASN A 138 -18.29 18.88 -28.52
CA ASN A 138 -19.53 18.24 -28.15
C ASN A 138 -19.57 16.74 -28.50
N GLU A 139 -18.73 16.28 -29.42
CA GLU A 139 -18.63 14.87 -29.79
C GLU A 139 -17.81 14.05 -28.79
N ASP A 140 -17.06 14.70 -27.89
CA ASP A 140 -16.25 14.03 -26.88
C ASP A 140 -17.11 13.51 -25.72
N THR A 141 -17.25 12.19 -25.64
CA THR A 141 -18.04 11.47 -24.61
C THR A 141 -17.19 10.84 -23.51
N HIS A 142 -15.86 10.87 -23.64
CA HIS A 142 -14.94 10.14 -22.76
C HIS A 142 -13.89 11.08 -22.15
N LEU A 143 -14.34 12.16 -21.53
CA LEU A 143 -13.48 13.08 -20.80
C LEU A 143 -13.39 12.69 -19.33
N VAL A 144 -12.22 12.86 -18.74
CA VAL A 144 -11.95 12.48 -17.36
C VAL A 144 -11.38 13.68 -16.62
N GLU A 145 -11.99 14.01 -15.49
CA GLU A 145 -11.51 15.03 -14.57
C GLU A 145 -10.67 14.39 -13.46
N LEU A 146 -9.47 14.92 -13.22
CA LEU A 146 -8.62 14.51 -12.09
C LEU A 146 -9.01 15.26 -10.81
N PRO A 147 -8.60 14.80 -9.61
CA PRO A 147 -8.85 15.50 -8.33
C PRO A 147 -8.27 16.93 -8.23
N CYS A 148 -7.43 17.31 -9.20
CA CYS A 148 -6.91 18.66 -9.34
C CYS A 148 -7.74 19.54 -10.31
N HIS A 149 -8.93 19.06 -10.71
CA HIS A 149 -9.90 19.70 -11.61
C HIS A 149 -9.43 19.92 -13.07
N HIS A 150 -8.37 19.23 -13.49
CA HIS A 150 -7.94 19.22 -14.89
C HIS A 150 -8.60 18.08 -15.66
N VAL A 151 -9.06 18.40 -16.88
CA VAL A 151 -9.81 17.50 -17.75
C VAL A 151 -8.94 17.03 -18.92
N PHE A 152 -9.08 15.76 -19.30
CA PHE A 152 -8.35 15.13 -20.40
C PHE A 152 -9.23 14.10 -21.09
N HIS A 153 -8.96 13.78 -22.36
CA HIS A 153 -9.53 12.57 -22.96
C HIS A 153 -9.04 11.32 -22.21
N ARG A 154 -9.94 10.38 -21.98
CA ARG A 154 -9.62 9.09 -21.33
C ARG A 154 -8.50 8.35 -22.08
N SER A 155 -8.56 8.34 -23.40
CA SER A 155 -7.56 7.74 -24.29
C SER A 155 -6.18 8.37 -24.17
N CYS A 156 -6.11 9.67 -23.86
CA CYS A 156 -4.86 10.40 -23.69
C CYS A 156 -4.30 10.29 -22.26
N LEU A 157 -5.18 10.33 -21.27
CA LEU A 157 -4.80 10.33 -19.86
C LEU A 157 -4.35 8.94 -19.38
N PHE A 158 -5.03 7.87 -19.77
CA PHE A 158 -4.77 6.54 -19.20
C PHE A 158 -3.38 6.00 -19.55
N PRO A 159 -2.89 6.09 -20.82
CA PRO A 159 -1.53 5.70 -21.14
C PRO A 159 -0.48 6.42 -20.29
N TRP A 160 -0.67 7.73 -20.03
CA TRP A 160 0.21 8.50 -19.16
C TRP A 160 0.26 7.94 -17.73
N LEU A 161 -0.91 7.67 -17.14
CA LEU A 161 -1.04 7.19 -15.77
C LEU A 161 -0.57 5.74 -15.56
N THR A 162 -0.34 4.98 -16.64
CA THR A 162 0.31 3.66 -16.55
C THR A 162 1.79 3.75 -16.14
N SER A 163 2.40 4.93 -16.24
CA SER A 163 3.83 5.14 -15.94
C SER A 163 4.08 6.31 -14.99
N HIS A 164 3.09 7.17 -14.76
CA HIS A 164 3.19 8.37 -13.94
C HIS A 164 2.09 8.46 -12.87
N ASP A 165 2.40 9.13 -11.77
CA ASP A 165 1.52 9.39 -10.63
C ASP A 165 1.24 10.89 -10.47
N GLU A 166 1.31 11.62 -11.58
CA GLU A 166 1.22 13.07 -11.63
C GLU A 166 0.26 13.51 -12.74
N CYS A 167 -0.52 14.55 -12.47
CA CYS A 167 -1.28 15.24 -13.51
C CYS A 167 -0.33 15.75 -14.61
N PRO A 168 -0.60 15.48 -15.91
CA PRO A 168 0.23 15.97 -17.02
C PRO A 168 0.40 17.49 -17.05
N LEU A 169 -0.61 18.22 -16.54
CA LEU A 169 -0.66 19.67 -16.61
C LEU A 169 0.01 20.34 -15.40
N CYS A 170 -0.45 20.01 -14.18
CA CYS A 170 -0.02 20.71 -12.97
C CYS A 170 0.90 19.88 -12.05
N ARG A 171 1.23 18.64 -12.44
CA ARG A 171 2.04 17.69 -11.66
C ARG A 171 1.47 17.33 -10.28
N TYR A 172 0.18 17.61 -10.05
CA TYR A 172 -0.51 17.20 -8.84
C TYR A 172 -0.38 15.69 -8.63
N LYS A 173 0.00 15.29 -7.41
CA LYS A 173 0.31 13.90 -7.05
C LYS A 173 -0.96 13.07 -6.86
N LEU A 174 -1.10 12.03 -7.66
CA LEU A 174 -2.20 11.08 -7.62
C LEU A 174 -1.88 9.90 -6.68
N PRO A 175 -2.90 9.24 -6.11
CA PRO A 175 -2.69 8.13 -5.17
C PRO A 175 -1.93 6.96 -5.79
N ARG A 176 -0.90 6.49 -5.08
CA ARG A 176 -0.17 5.25 -5.40
C ARG A 176 -0.72 4.01 -4.69
N ASP A 177 -1.56 4.20 -3.67
CA ASP A 177 -2.21 3.13 -2.91
C ASP A 177 -3.63 3.50 -2.44
N MET A 178 -4.37 2.50 -1.95
CA MET A 178 -5.74 2.68 -1.47
C MET A 178 -5.84 3.45 -0.16
N ALA A 179 -4.81 3.43 0.69
CA ALA A 179 -4.82 4.18 1.95
C ALA A 179 -4.83 5.70 1.68
N THR A 180 -4.11 6.13 0.64
CA THR A 180 -4.09 7.51 0.19
C THR A 180 -5.41 7.90 -0.47
N PHE A 181 -6.01 7.00 -1.26
CA PHE A 181 -7.34 7.21 -1.87
C PHE A 181 -8.43 7.50 -0.83
N TYR A 182 -8.52 6.71 0.25
CA TYR A 182 -9.53 6.92 1.28
C TYR A 182 -9.39 8.27 2.00
N ARG A 183 -8.18 8.85 2.07
CA ARG A 183 -8.00 10.21 2.64
C ARG A 183 -8.59 11.31 1.78
N PHE A 184 -8.67 11.11 0.46
CA PHE A 184 -9.25 12.09 -0.46
C PHE A 184 -10.78 12.10 -0.46
N PHE A 185 -11.40 10.96 -0.15
CA PHE A 185 -12.86 10.80 -0.21
C PHE A 185 -13.55 10.68 1.15
N SER A 186 -12.82 10.79 2.26
CA SER A 186 -13.40 10.82 3.61
C SER A 186 -13.41 12.27 4.11
N PHE A 187 -14.59 12.90 4.14
CA PHE A 187 -14.85 14.15 4.86
C PHE A 187 -15.17 13.87 6.33
#